data_AF-A0A9Q1AL91-F1
#
_entry.id   AF-A0A9Q1AL91-F1
#
_cell.length_a   1.000
_cell.length_b   1.000
_cell.length_c   1.000
_cell.angle_alpha   90.00
_cell.angle_beta   90.00
_cell.angle_gamma   90.00
#
_symmetry.space_group_name_H-M   'P 1'
#
loop_
_entity.id
_entity.type
_entity.pdbx_description
1 polymer ?
#
loop_
_entity_poly.entity_id
_entity_poly.type
_entity_poly.pdbx_seq_one_letter_code
_entity_poly.pdbx_strand_id
1 'polypeptide(L)'
;MKDSAQLSYRNCIPLGRGERVVPFQGSALRFVQTSYRISLPAGNAFGNQEKVTVKISKDKKTVPDSDPPSDRDVDLLYQFFDQSTKMVVLTGAGISTECGIPDYRSPNGAYSSGFKPITHQEFVRSSRTRRRYWARSYAGWRRFHAAEPSAAHFALASLEKAGRVDFMITQNVDRLHHRAGSNPLEIHGTVYSVTCLDCNFSFARSSFQDQLKALNPKWAEAIESLDNGRTGSEKSFGMKQRPDGDIEIDEKFWEEDYHIPACPKCNGVLKPDVVFFGDNVPKDRADKAMEAAKGCDAFLVLGSSLMTMSAFRLVRAAHEADICPIRRDIA
;
A
#
# COMPACT_ATOMS: atom_id res chain seq x y z
N MET A 1 23.70 -21.00 43.92
CA MET A 1 22.67 -19.96 43.79
C MET A 1 22.76 -19.37 42.39
N LYS A 2 21.95 -19.89 41.48
CA LYS A 2 21.69 -19.33 40.15
C LYS A 2 20.18 -19.35 40.02
N ASP A 3 19.52 -18.21 40.24
CA ASP A 3 18.09 -18.09 40.03
C ASP A 3 17.86 -17.62 38.60
N SER A 4 17.37 -18.55 37.79
CA SER A 4 16.76 -18.31 36.49
C SER A 4 15.31 -17.86 36.70
N ALA A 5 15.03 -16.59 36.40
CA ALA A 5 13.66 -16.08 36.38
C ALA A 5 12.90 -16.65 35.18
N GLN A 6 12.02 -17.62 35.44
CA GLN A 6 10.98 -18.05 34.50
C GLN A 6 9.93 -16.93 34.38
N LEU A 7 9.84 -16.27 33.22
CA LEU A 7 8.69 -15.42 32.89
C LEU A 7 7.51 -16.30 32.48
N SER A 8 6.58 -16.56 33.41
CA SER A 8 5.30 -17.20 33.10
C SER A 8 4.28 -16.13 32.66
N TYR A 9 3.96 -16.05 31.38
CA TYR A 9 2.79 -15.30 30.89
C TYR A 9 1.61 -16.24 30.69
N ARG A 10 0.92 -16.54 31.80
CA ARG A 10 -0.46 -17.03 31.78
C ARG A 10 -1.38 -15.81 31.78
N ASN A 11 -1.86 -15.32 30.63
CA ASN A 11 -3.04 -14.43 30.54
C ASN A 11 -3.60 -14.25 29.11
N CYS A 12 -3.49 -15.26 28.24
CA CYS A 12 -4.38 -15.34 27.07
C CYS A 12 -5.74 -15.85 27.55
N ILE A 13 -6.79 -15.02 27.48
CA ILE A 13 -8.16 -15.45 27.79
C ILE A 13 -8.70 -16.17 26.54
N PRO A 14 -9.03 -17.47 26.61
CA PRO A 14 -9.69 -18.15 25.52
C PRO A 14 -11.15 -17.70 25.49
N LEU A 15 -11.52 -16.93 24.49
CA LEU A 15 -12.91 -16.86 24.03
C LEU A 15 -13.06 -17.89 22.90
N GLY A 16 -14.29 -18.32 22.60
CA GLY A 16 -14.59 -19.53 21.81
C GLY A 16 -13.81 -19.69 20.48
N ARG A 17 -13.84 -20.92 19.93
CA ARG A 17 -13.04 -21.40 18.77
C ARG A 17 -12.72 -20.32 17.72
N GLY A 18 -11.52 -19.75 17.79
CA GLY A 18 -10.93 -18.91 16.74
C GLY A 18 -10.68 -17.44 17.13
N GLU A 19 -11.08 -17.00 18.31
CA GLU A 19 -10.84 -15.65 18.81
C GLU A 19 -9.73 -15.64 19.85
N ARG A 20 -8.67 -14.86 19.63
CA ARG A 20 -7.68 -14.53 20.66
C ARG A 20 -7.76 -13.04 20.93
N VAL A 21 -7.99 -12.68 22.19
CA VAL A 21 -7.85 -11.31 22.66
C VAL A 21 -6.51 -11.23 23.38
N VAL A 22 -5.62 -10.36 22.90
CA VAL A 22 -4.33 -10.14 23.55
C VAL A 22 -4.43 -8.84 24.35
N PRO A 23 -4.34 -8.90 25.70
CA PRO A 23 -4.27 -7.71 26.52
C PRO A 23 -2.86 -7.11 26.44
N PHE A 24 -2.74 -5.84 26.03
CA PHE A 24 -1.51 -5.08 26.15
C PHE A 24 -1.46 -4.41 27.53
N GLN A 25 -0.35 -4.55 28.27
CA GLN A 25 -0.17 -3.85 29.55
C GLN A 25 0.48 -2.49 29.30
N GLY A 26 -0.20 -1.38 29.60
CA GLY A 26 0.46 -0.06 29.54
C GLY A 26 -0.40 1.20 29.35
N SER A 27 -1.71 1.11 29.13
CA SER A 27 -2.58 2.29 29.12
C SER A 27 -4.00 1.96 29.55
N ALA A 28 -4.65 2.90 30.24
CA ALA A 28 -6.03 2.75 30.68
C ALA A 28 -6.96 2.63 29.47
N LEU A 29 -7.39 1.38 29.18
CA LEU A 29 -8.35 0.94 28.16
C LEU A 29 -7.86 0.93 26.69
N ARG A 30 -7.67 -0.28 26.13
CA ARG A 30 -8.59 -0.93 25.16
C ARG A 30 -8.01 -2.28 24.72
N PHE A 31 -8.81 -3.35 24.79
CA PHE A 31 -8.48 -4.64 24.18
C PHE A 31 -8.42 -4.49 22.66
N VAL A 32 -7.36 -4.99 22.03
CA VAL A 32 -7.32 -5.13 20.57
C VAL A 32 -7.83 -6.54 20.24
N GLN A 33 -9.03 -6.62 19.66
CA GLN A 33 -9.56 -7.89 19.16
C GLN A 33 -9.08 -8.09 17.73
N THR A 34 -8.09 -8.95 17.54
CA THR A 34 -7.68 -9.40 16.21
C THR A 34 -8.25 -10.80 15.97
N SER A 35 -9.38 -10.88 15.24
CA SER A 35 -9.88 -12.16 14.75
C SER A 35 -9.30 -12.43 13.37
N TYR A 36 -8.27 -13.27 13.26
CA TYR A 36 -7.94 -13.89 11.98
C TYR A 36 -7.40 -15.32 12.13
N ARG A 37 -7.98 -16.24 11.36
CA ARG A 37 -7.52 -17.62 11.25
C ARG A 37 -6.31 -17.67 10.33
N ILE A 38 -5.12 -17.86 10.90
CA ILE A 38 -4.01 -18.45 10.15
C ILE A 38 -4.41 -19.90 9.85
N SER A 39 -4.79 -20.17 8.61
CA SER A 39 -5.11 -21.52 8.17
C SER A 39 -3.80 -22.24 7.84
N LEU A 40 -3.20 -22.87 8.84
CA LEU A 40 -2.13 -23.85 8.60
C LEU A 40 -2.73 -25.09 7.92
N PRO A 41 -2.16 -25.59 6.81
CA PRO A 41 -2.62 -26.83 6.22
C PRO A 41 -2.10 -28.00 7.07
N ALA A 42 -2.97 -28.54 7.93
CA ALA A 42 -2.76 -29.83 8.55
C ALA A 42 -4.04 -30.68 8.45
N GLY A 43 -3.83 -31.96 8.18
CA GLY A 43 -4.81 -32.89 7.63
C GLY A 43 -6.03 -33.18 8.51
N ASN A 44 -7.09 -33.56 7.81
CA ASN A 44 -8.28 -34.33 8.21
C ASN A 44 -8.58 -34.50 9.71
N ALA A 45 -9.63 -33.83 10.18
CA ALA A 45 -10.63 -34.42 11.07
C ALA A 45 -11.97 -33.67 10.99
N PHE A 46 -13.05 -34.46 11.06
CA PHE A 46 -14.45 -34.14 10.76
C PHE A 46 -15.11 -33.03 11.60
N GLY A 47 -16.07 -32.32 11.01
CA GLY A 47 -17.11 -31.58 11.75
C GLY A 47 -17.74 -30.42 10.97
N ASN A 48 -18.98 -30.60 10.52
CA ASN A 48 -19.82 -29.65 9.80
C ASN A 48 -20.01 -28.32 10.56
N GLN A 49 -19.51 -27.20 10.03
CA GLN A 49 -20.00 -25.85 10.31
C GLN A 49 -19.91 -25.01 9.04
N GLU A 50 -20.99 -24.32 8.70
CA GLU A 50 -21.13 -23.45 7.53
C GLU A 50 -19.95 -22.46 7.43
N LYS A 51 -19.15 -22.64 6.38
CA LYS A 51 -18.03 -21.76 6.05
C LYS A 51 -18.58 -20.46 5.48
N VAL A 52 -18.55 -19.39 6.27
CA VAL A 52 -18.43 -18.03 5.71
C VAL A 52 -17.10 -17.99 4.97
N THR A 53 -17.19 -18.20 3.66
CA THR A 53 -16.02 -18.26 2.78
C THR A 53 -15.65 -16.83 2.44
N VAL A 54 -14.78 -16.22 3.25
CA VAL A 54 -14.01 -15.07 2.78
C VAL A 54 -13.25 -15.55 1.56
N LYS A 55 -13.66 -15.09 0.37
CA LYS A 55 -12.93 -15.35 -0.88
C LYS A 55 -11.61 -14.58 -0.80
N ILE A 56 -10.62 -15.16 -0.13
CA ILE A 56 -9.22 -14.82 -0.37
C ILE A 56 -8.99 -15.22 -1.82
N SER A 57 -8.98 -14.23 -2.71
CA SER A 57 -8.59 -14.44 -4.09
C SER A 57 -7.20 -15.06 -4.07
N LYS A 58 -7.11 -16.35 -4.43
CA LYS A 58 -5.85 -17.09 -4.53
C LYS A 58 -5.05 -16.65 -5.77
N ASP A 59 -4.91 -15.35 -6.00
CA ASP A 59 -3.87 -14.87 -6.93
C ASP A 59 -2.53 -14.91 -6.19
N LYS A 60 -2.04 -16.14 -5.96
CA LYS A 60 -0.72 -16.48 -5.41
C LYS A 60 0.47 -15.91 -6.21
N LYS A 61 0.22 -15.11 -7.25
CA LYS A 61 1.27 -14.58 -8.13
C LYS A 61 1.90 -13.29 -7.61
N THR A 62 1.19 -12.53 -6.78
CA THR A 62 1.63 -11.18 -6.39
C THR A 62 2.40 -11.14 -5.07
N VAL A 63 2.03 -12.00 -4.12
CA VAL A 63 2.71 -12.13 -2.83
C VAL A 63 4.00 -12.94 -3.03
N PRO A 64 5.17 -12.48 -2.56
CA PRO A 64 6.38 -13.29 -2.60
C PRO A 64 6.26 -14.53 -1.71
N ASP A 65 6.98 -15.60 -2.07
CA ASP A 65 7.08 -16.77 -1.19
C ASP A 65 7.91 -16.42 0.06
N SER A 66 7.41 -16.82 1.22
CA SER A 66 8.05 -16.62 2.51
C SER A 66 7.74 -17.79 3.44
N ASP A 67 8.68 -18.13 4.32
CA ASP A 67 8.45 -19.12 5.37
C ASP A 67 7.45 -18.55 6.39
N PRO A 68 6.58 -19.40 7.00
CA PRO A 68 5.70 -18.92 8.05
C PRO A 68 6.52 -18.35 9.23
N PRO A 69 6.06 -17.26 9.87
CA PRO A 69 6.77 -16.70 11.02
C PRO A 69 6.84 -17.72 12.16
N SER A 70 7.96 -17.75 12.88
CA SER A 70 8.09 -18.57 14.08
C SER A 70 7.31 -17.96 15.26
N ASP A 71 6.97 -18.76 16.27
CA ASP A 71 6.37 -18.24 17.51
C ASP A 71 7.24 -17.16 18.16
N ARG A 72 8.57 -17.29 18.05
CA ARG A 72 9.52 -16.29 18.54
C ARG A 72 9.41 -14.96 17.79
N ASP A 73 9.18 -14.97 16.48
CA ASP A 73 9.02 -13.74 15.69
C ASP A 73 7.76 -12.99 16.10
N VAL A 74 6.71 -13.74 16.39
CA VAL A 74 5.44 -13.21 16.90
C VAL A 74 5.63 -12.63 18.31
N ASP A 75 6.31 -13.33 19.21
CA ASP A 75 6.58 -12.84 20.57
C ASP A 75 7.42 -11.56 20.57
N LEU A 76 8.45 -11.49 19.71
CA LEU A 76 9.26 -10.29 19.54
C LEU A 76 8.43 -9.11 19.00
N LEU A 77 7.42 -9.37 18.16
CA LEU A 77 6.51 -8.32 17.68
C LEU A 77 5.64 -7.79 18.81
N TYR A 78 5.08 -8.67 19.65
CA TYR A 78 4.30 -8.26 20.81
C TYR A 78 5.13 -7.44 21.80
N GLN A 79 6.34 -7.89 22.12
CA GLN A 79 7.26 -7.14 22.99
C GLN A 79 7.58 -5.75 22.42
N PHE A 80 7.77 -5.65 21.10
CA PHE A 80 8.01 -4.38 20.43
C PHE A 80 6.82 -3.41 20.57
N PHE A 81 5.59 -3.91 20.46
CA PHE A 81 4.39 -3.10 20.75
C PHE A 81 4.30 -2.71 22.22
N ASP A 82 4.59 -3.62 23.16
CA ASP A 82 4.49 -3.37 24.60
C ASP A 82 5.48 -2.33 25.12
N GLN A 83 6.65 -2.22 24.51
CA GLN A 83 7.71 -1.32 24.95
C GLN A 83 7.55 0.12 24.44
N SER A 84 6.59 0.37 23.56
CA SER A 84 6.44 1.66 22.89
C SER A 84 5.17 2.40 23.30
N THR A 85 5.29 3.72 23.40
CA THR A 85 4.19 4.66 23.59
C THR A 85 4.08 5.69 22.47
N LYS A 86 5.12 5.82 21.64
CA LYS A 86 5.22 6.73 20.49
C LYS A 86 5.73 6.00 19.24
N MET A 87 5.03 4.93 18.86
CA MET A 87 5.42 4.12 17.71
C MET A 87 5.10 4.83 16.40
N VAL A 88 6.09 4.92 15.52
CA VAL A 88 5.90 5.27 14.11
C VAL A 88 5.85 3.98 13.28
N VAL A 89 4.83 3.88 12.41
CA VAL A 89 4.74 2.80 11.41
C VAL A 89 5.01 3.38 10.03
N LEU A 90 5.90 2.73 9.27
CA LEU A 90 6.12 3.01 7.85
C LEU A 90 5.72 1.81 7.00
N THR A 91 4.80 2.01 6.06
CA THR A 91 4.39 0.97 5.12
C THR A 91 4.91 1.21 3.71
N GLY A 92 5.11 0.11 2.97
CA GLY A 92 5.42 0.12 1.54
C GLY A 92 4.53 -0.82 0.74
N ALA A 93 4.82 -0.97 -0.55
CA ALA A 93 3.95 -1.66 -1.50
C ALA A 93 3.70 -3.14 -1.15
N GLY A 94 4.60 -3.77 -0.38
CA GLY A 94 4.46 -5.16 0.06
C GLY A 94 3.16 -5.41 0.83
N ILE A 95 2.68 -4.44 1.62
CA ILE A 95 1.44 -4.58 2.40
C ILE A 95 0.19 -4.69 1.51
N SER A 96 0.27 -4.19 0.27
CA SER A 96 -0.83 -4.17 -0.70
C SER A 96 -0.80 -5.34 -1.68
N THR A 97 0.20 -6.22 -1.60
CA THR A 97 0.34 -7.40 -2.49
C THR A 97 -0.83 -8.37 -2.35
N GLU A 98 -1.29 -8.62 -1.13
CA GLU A 98 -2.50 -9.42 -0.84
C GLU A 98 -3.79 -8.77 -1.35
N CYS A 99 -3.77 -7.47 -1.65
CA CYS A 99 -4.91 -6.71 -2.18
C CYS A 99 -4.99 -6.77 -3.71
N GLY A 100 -4.09 -7.53 -4.37
CA GLY A 100 -3.99 -7.61 -5.82
C GLY A 100 -3.19 -6.48 -6.47
N ILE A 101 -2.56 -5.61 -5.66
CA ILE A 101 -1.68 -4.54 -6.15
C ILE A 101 -0.23 -5.04 -6.05
N PRO A 102 0.51 -5.20 -7.16
CA PRO A 102 1.87 -5.68 -7.08
C PRO A 102 2.79 -4.70 -6.37
N ASP A 103 3.91 -5.22 -5.85
CA ASP A 103 5.01 -4.37 -5.43
C ASP A 103 5.99 -4.12 -6.59
N TYR A 104 7.05 -3.37 -6.31
CA TYR A 104 8.07 -3.03 -7.29
C TYR A 104 9.20 -4.06 -7.40
N ARG A 105 9.58 -4.73 -6.31
CA ARG A 105 10.93 -5.29 -6.14
C ARG A 105 10.99 -6.74 -5.71
N SER A 106 9.90 -7.35 -5.29
CA SER A 106 9.87 -8.79 -5.00
C SER A 106 10.24 -9.59 -6.25
N PRO A 107 10.56 -10.89 -6.14
CA PRO A 107 10.85 -11.74 -7.30
C PRO A 107 9.75 -11.67 -8.37
N ASN A 108 8.49 -11.53 -7.96
CA ASN A 108 7.33 -11.35 -8.83
C ASN A 108 6.90 -9.87 -9.02
N GLY A 109 7.68 -8.93 -8.49
CA GLY A 109 7.40 -7.49 -8.51
C GLY A 109 7.62 -6.84 -9.88
N ALA A 110 7.17 -5.60 -10.04
CA ALA A 110 7.15 -4.94 -11.35
C ALA A 110 8.52 -4.92 -12.06
N TYR A 111 9.62 -4.69 -11.33
CA TYR A 111 10.97 -4.60 -11.92
C TYR A 111 11.50 -5.94 -12.45
N SER A 112 11.03 -7.09 -11.94
CA SER A 112 11.46 -8.39 -12.48
C SER A 112 10.95 -8.63 -13.90
N SER A 113 9.91 -7.91 -14.32
CA SER A 113 9.41 -7.92 -15.70
C SER A 113 10.08 -6.89 -16.62
N GLY A 114 11.14 -6.21 -16.17
CA GLY A 114 11.85 -5.17 -16.94
C GLY A 114 11.16 -3.80 -16.94
N PHE A 115 10.13 -3.62 -16.12
CA PHE A 115 9.40 -2.36 -15.97
C PHE A 115 10.33 -1.23 -15.53
N LYS A 116 10.23 -0.08 -16.20
CA LYS A 116 10.89 1.17 -15.80
C LYS A 116 9.81 2.19 -15.45
N PRO A 117 9.81 2.73 -14.22
CA PRO A 117 8.85 3.73 -13.83
C PRO A 117 9.11 5.02 -14.59
N ILE A 118 8.05 5.77 -14.87
CA ILE A 118 8.15 7.09 -15.47
C ILE A 118 8.87 8.05 -14.50
N THR A 119 9.78 8.87 -15.03
CA THR A 119 10.40 9.95 -14.27
C THR A 119 9.62 11.25 -14.39
N HIS A 120 9.74 12.12 -13.38
CA HIS A 120 9.17 13.46 -13.42
C HIS A 120 9.60 14.23 -14.67
N GLN A 121 10.89 14.17 -15.01
CA GLN A 121 11.48 14.89 -16.12
C GLN A 121 10.92 14.39 -17.46
N GLU A 122 10.77 13.08 -17.65
CA GLU A 122 10.14 12.52 -18.86
C GLU A 122 8.68 12.96 -19.00
N PHE A 123 7.92 12.96 -17.90
CA PHE A 123 6.51 13.38 -17.92
C PHE A 123 6.38 14.87 -18.26
N VAL A 124 7.15 15.74 -17.63
CA VAL A 124 7.05 17.19 -17.82
C VAL A 124 7.50 17.61 -19.23
N ARG A 125 8.56 16.99 -19.76
CA ARG A 125 9.18 17.42 -21.02
C ARG A 125 8.49 16.92 -22.29
N SER A 126 7.66 15.88 -22.22
CA SER A 126 7.13 15.21 -23.42
C SER A 126 5.61 15.03 -23.38
N SER A 127 4.92 15.66 -24.34
CA SER A 127 3.49 15.45 -24.56
C SER A 127 3.16 14.00 -24.91
N ARG A 128 3.99 13.34 -25.73
CA ARG A 128 3.88 11.91 -26.06
C ARG A 128 3.96 11.04 -24.80
N THR A 129 4.89 11.34 -23.90
CA THR A 129 5.05 10.60 -22.64
C THR A 129 3.84 10.80 -21.72
N ARG A 130 3.29 12.03 -21.64
CA ARG A 130 2.05 12.28 -20.89
C ARG A 130 0.87 11.50 -21.45
N ARG A 131 0.74 11.47 -22.78
CA ARG A 131 -0.31 10.71 -23.50
C ARG A 131 -0.22 9.23 -23.16
N ARG A 132 0.97 8.65 -23.28
CA ARG A 132 1.27 7.27 -22.88
C ARG A 132 0.87 7.01 -21.43
N TYR A 133 1.33 7.86 -20.51
CA TYR A 133 1.05 7.70 -19.07
C TYR A 133 -0.46 7.72 -18.78
N TRP A 134 -1.18 8.73 -19.28
CA TRP A 134 -2.59 8.88 -18.97
C TRP A 134 -3.48 7.82 -19.62
N ALA A 135 -3.14 7.38 -20.84
CA ALA A 135 -3.82 6.25 -21.48
C ALA A 135 -3.69 4.97 -20.66
N ARG A 136 -2.47 4.65 -20.23
CA ARG A 136 -2.20 3.45 -19.42
C ARG A 136 -2.82 3.54 -18.02
N SER A 137 -2.69 4.70 -17.37
CA SER A 137 -3.33 4.99 -16.07
C SER A 137 -4.85 4.89 -16.14
N TYR A 138 -5.48 5.36 -17.22
CA TYR A 138 -6.94 5.21 -17.38
C TYR A 138 -7.35 3.74 -17.40
N ALA A 139 -6.64 2.90 -18.16
CA ALA A 139 -6.97 1.48 -18.26
C ALA A 139 -6.78 0.75 -16.92
N GLY A 140 -5.71 1.06 -16.18
CA GLY A 140 -5.46 0.42 -14.88
C GLY A 140 -6.26 0.99 -13.72
N TRP A 141 -6.85 2.18 -13.87
CA TRP A 141 -7.66 2.82 -12.83
C TRP A 141 -8.74 1.91 -12.26
N ARG A 142 -9.46 1.16 -13.11
CA ARG A 142 -10.56 0.29 -12.69
C ARG A 142 -10.13 -0.78 -11.70
N ARG A 143 -9.05 -1.50 -12.02
CA ARG A 143 -8.53 -2.58 -11.16
C ARG A 143 -7.90 -2.03 -9.89
N PHE A 144 -7.22 -0.90 -9.99
CA PHE A 144 -6.60 -0.24 -8.85
C PHE A 144 -7.66 0.27 -7.85
N HIS A 145 -8.72 0.89 -8.36
CA HIS A 145 -9.84 1.37 -7.55
C HIS A 145 -10.65 0.22 -6.91
N ALA A 146 -10.72 -0.95 -7.57
CA ALA A 146 -11.45 -2.12 -7.07
C ALA A 146 -10.69 -2.93 -6.00
N ALA A 147 -9.39 -2.68 -5.77
CA ALA A 147 -8.65 -3.34 -4.70
C ALA A 147 -9.28 -3.00 -3.34
N GLU A 148 -9.37 -3.97 -2.43
CA GLU A 148 -9.90 -3.77 -1.07
C GLU A 148 -8.78 -3.91 -0.03
N PRO A 149 -8.87 -3.23 1.13
CA PRO A 149 -7.85 -3.37 2.17
C PRO A 149 -7.73 -4.80 2.69
N SER A 150 -6.50 -5.26 2.92
CA SER A 150 -6.21 -6.57 3.54
C SER A 150 -6.34 -6.56 5.07
N ALA A 151 -6.24 -7.74 5.68
CA ALA A 151 -6.21 -7.90 7.13
C ALA A 151 -5.10 -7.06 7.81
N ALA A 152 -3.94 -6.89 7.16
CA ALA A 152 -2.86 -6.06 7.67
C ALA A 152 -3.27 -4.58 7.80
N HIS A 153 -4.02 -4.05 6.83
CA HIS A 153 -4.52 -2.68 6.87
C HIS A 153 -5.51 -2.48 8.02
N PHE A 154 -6.47 -3.40 8.18
CA PHE A 154 -7.46 -3.33 9.27
C PHE A 154 -6.81 -3.52 10.65
N ALA A 155 -5.78 -4.35 10.76
CA ALA A 155 -5.02 -4.52 12.00
C ALA A 155 -4.31 -3.23 12.39
N LEU A 156 -3.64 -2.56 11.45
CA LEU A 156 -3.00 -1.27 11.69
C LEU A 156 -3.99 -0.17 12.05
N ALA A 157 -5.14 -0.10 11.38
CA ALA A 157 -6.23 0.82 11.75
C ALA A 157 -6.72 0.60 13.18
N SER A 158 -6.83 -0.67 13.59
CA SER A 158 -7.23 -1.04 14.95
C SER A 158 -6.18 -0.63 16.00
N LEU A 159 -4.88 -0.78 15.68
CA LEU A 159 -3.77 -0.37 16.54
C LEU A 159 -3.66 1.15 16.67
N GLU A 160 -3.84 1.89 15.57
CA GLU A 160 -3.89 3.36 15.56
C GLU A 160 -5.07 3.86 16.41
N LYS A 161 -6.28 3.29 16.24
CA LYS A 161 -7.46 3.64 17.05
C LYS A 161 -7.31 3.30 18.54
N ALA A 162 -6.47 2.33 18.86
CA ALA A 162 -6.12 1.95 20.23
C ALA A 162 -4.97 2.80 20.83
N GLY A 163 -4.40 3.74 20.08
CA GLY A 163 -3.28 4.58 20.52
C GLY A 163 -1.96 3.82 20.63
N ARG A 164 -1.83 2.68 19.93
CA ARG A 164 -0.60 1.88 19.88
C ARG A 164 0.31 2.24 18.71
N VAL A 165 -0.26 2.86 17.68
CA VAL A 165 0.47 3.53 16.59
C VAL A 165 0.22 5.02 16.76
N ASP A 166 1.28 5.78 17.05
CA ASP A 166 1.22 7.23 17.25
C ASP A 166 1.18 7.98 15.92
N PHE A 167 1.94 7.50 14.94
CA PHE A 167 1.96 8.09 13.61
C PHE A 167 2.20 7.04 12.53
N MET A 168 1.49 7.16 11.41
CA MET A 168 1.64 6.25 10.27
C MET A 168 2.10 7.01 9.04
N ILE A 169 3.10 6.47 8.36
CA ILE A 169 3.66 6.98 7.10
C ILE A 169 3.47 5.88 6.05
N THR A 170 2.91 6.21 4.91
CA THR A 170 2.81 5.26 3.80
C THR A 170 3.52 5.79 2.55
N GLN A 171 4.31 4.93 1.93
CA GLN A 171 4.84 5.15 0.58
C GLN A 171 3.80 4.86 -0.50
N ASN A 172 2.72 4.16 -0.15
CA ASN A 172 1.73 3.72 -1.11
C ASN A 172 0.81 4.89 -1.50
N VAL A 173 0.37 4.87 -2.75
CA VAL A 173 -0.50 5.88 -3.34
C VAL A 173 -1.95 5.38 -3.48
N ASP A 174 -2.26 4.23 -2.85
CA ASP A 174 -3.43 3.37 -3.11
C ASP A 174 -4.67 3.66 -2.25
N ARG A 175 -4.53 4.48 -1.21
CA ARG A 175 -5.57 4.79 -0.21
C ARG A 175 -6.17 3.59 0.52
N LEU A 176 -5.52 2.42 0.52
CA LEU A 176 -6.05 1.24 1.23
C LEU A 176 -6.05 1.44 2.74
N HIS A 177 -5.05 2.13 3.30
CA HIS A 177 -5.04 2.51 4.72
C HIS A 177 -6.22 3.42 5.10
N HIS A 178 -6.48 4.46 4.31
CA HIS A 178 -7.63 5.35 4.54
C HIS A 178 -8.95 4.58 4.49
N ARG A 179 -9.09 3.65 3.55
CA ARG A 179 -10.28 2.79 3.42
C ARG A 179 -10.42 1.77 4.55
N ALA A 180 -9.31 1.35 5.16
CA ALA A 180 -9.32 0.50 6.35
C ALA A 180 -9.66 1.26 7.65
N GLY A 181 -9.65 2.60 7.62
CA GLY A 181 -9.96 3.45 8.76
C GLY A 181 -8.75 4.09 9.44
N SER A 182 -7.55 3.95 8.87
CA SER A 182 -6.33 4.65 9.31
C SER A 182 -6.23 6.06 8.73
N ASN A 183 -5.35 6.91 9.25
CA ASN A 183 -5.08 8.23 8.69
C ASN A 183 -3.58 8.53 8.48
N PRO A 184 -2.90 7.78 7.59
CA PRO A 184 -1.46 7.94 7.40
C PRO A 184 -1.09 9.22 6.65
N LEU A 185 0.15 9.65 6.83
CA LEU A 185 0.82 10.58 5.94
C LEU A 185 1.24 9.86 4.63
N GLU A 186 0.56 10.19 3.53
CA GLU A 186 0.89 9.71 2.18
C GLU A 186 2.14 10.45 1.63
N ILE A 187 3.34 9.96 1.94
CA ILE A 187 4.60 10.66 1.62
C ILE A 187 4.85 10.80 0.12
N HIS A 188 4.30 9.88 -0.69
CA HIS A 188 4.34 9.93 -2.15
C HIS A 188 3.06 10.44 -2.79
N GLY A 189 2.11 10.93 -1.99
CA GLY A 189 0.81 11.40 -2.46
C GLY A 189 -0.15 10.27 -2.82
N THR A 190 -1.05 10.52 -3.77
CA THR A 190 -2.15 9.62 -4.08
C THR A 190 -2.54 9.65 -5.56
N VAL A 191 -2.92 8.51 -6.12
CA VAL A 191 -3.48 8.46 -7.48
C VAL A 191 -4.93 8.93 -7.54
N TYR A 192 -5.60 9.14 -6.40
CA TYR A 192 -7.00 9.56 -6.33
C TYR A 192 -7.20 11.08 -6.51
N SER A 193 -6.13 11.83 -6.71
CA SER A 193 -6.13 13.27 -6.98
C SER A 193 -5.31 13.61 -8.22
N VAL A 194 -5.72 14.65 -8.94
CA VAL A 194 -5.04 15.20 -10.10
C VAL A 194 -4.74 16.67 -9.82
N THR A 195 -3.50 17.08 -10.06
CA THR A 195 -3.01 18.44 -9.79
C THR A 195 -2.48 19.09 -11.06
N CYS A 196 -2.65 20.41 -11.18
CA CYS A 196 -2.05 21.22 -12.23
C CYS A 196 -0.63 21.63 -11.85
N LEU A 197 0.32 21.40 -12.77
CA LEU A 197 1.73 21.76 -12.58
C LEU A 197 1.97 23.27 -12.59
N ASP A 198 1.05 24.07 -13.15
CA ASP A 198 1.22 25.51 -13.32
C ASP A 198 0.55 26.33 -12.20
N CYS A 199 -0.64 25.91 -11.74
CA CYS A 199 -1.42 26.66 -10.75
C CYS A 199 -1.75 25.89 -9.46
N ASN A 200 -1.27 24.66 -9.30
CA ASN A 200 -1.53 23.78 -8.15
C ASN A 200 -3.01 23.44 -7.89
N PHE A 201 -3.92 23.79 -8.81
CA PHE A 201 -5.31 23.39 -8.70
C PHE A 201 -5.42 21.86 -8.69
N SER A 202 -6.03 21.32 -7.64
CA SER A 202 -6.22 19.89 -7.43
C SER A 202 -7.70 19.51 -7.44
N PHE A 203 -8.02 18.35 -8.01
CA PHE A 203 -9.39 17.83 -8.06
C PHE A 203 -9.39 16.29 -8.11
N ALA A 204 -10.57 15.69 -7.91
CA ALA A 204 -10.70 14.24 -7.82
C ALA A 204 -10.33 13.52 -9.12
N ARG A 205 -9.61 12.39 -9.00
CA ARG A 205 -9.24 11.54 -10.13
C ARG A 205 -10.44 10.98 -10.88
N SER A 206 -11.57 10.74 -10.20
CA SER A 206 -12.83 10.29 -10.80
C SER A 206 -13.34 11.30 -11.83
N SER A 207 -13.40 12.58 -11.47
CA SER A 207 -13.80 13.64 -12.41
C SER A 207 -12.86 13.76 -13.61
N PHE A 208 -11.55 13.58 -13.39
CA PHE A 208 -10.58 13.52 -14.49
C PHE A 208 -10.77 12.27 -15.37
N GLN A 209 -11.10 11.14 -14.78
CA GLN A 209 -11.40 9.88 -15.50
C GLN A 209 -12.62 10.06 -16.41
N ASP A 210 -13.67 10.73 -15.94
CA ASP A 210 -14.86 11.03 -16.74
C ASP A 210 -14.54 11.96 -17.92
N GLN A 211 -13.69 12.98 -17.70
CA GLN A 211 -13.22 13.86 -18.77
C GLN A 211 -12.39 13.12 -19.81
N LEU A 212 -11.47 12.24 -19.39
CA LEU A 212 -10.70 11.39 -20.30
C LEU A 212 -11.63 10.49 -21.13
N LYS A 213 -12.66 9.91 -20.51
CA LYS A 213 -13.65 9.09 -21.22
C LYS A 213 -14.41 9.90 -22.27
N ALA A 214 -14.87 11.09 -21.90
CA ALA A 214 -15.64 11.96 -22.80
C ALA A 214 -14.82 12.45 -24.01
N LEU A 215 -13.52 12.72 -23.82
CA LEU A 215 -12.63 13.12 -24.90
C LEU A 215 -12.18 11.96 -25.79
N ASN A 216 -12.23 10.72 -25.29
CA ASN A 216 -11.70 9.54 -25.98
C ASN A 216 -12.73 8.40 -26.05
N PRO A 217 -13.96 8.62 -26.58
CA PRO A 217 -15.07 7.68 -26.42
C PRO A 217 -14.82 6.30 -27.04
N LYS A 218 -14.29 6.25 -28.28
CA LYS A 218 -13.97 4.98 -28.96
C LYS A 218 -12.92 4.17 -28.22
N TRP A 219 -11.89 4.86 -27.72
CA TRP A 219 -10.80 4.23 -26.98
C TRP A 219 -11.29 3.74 -25.61
N ALA A 220 -12.09 4.54 -24.91
CA ALA A 220 -12.69 4.15 -23.63
C ALA A 220 -13.59 2.92 -23.80
N GLU A 221 -14.47 2.91 -24.80
CA GLU A 221 -15.33 1.75 -25.10
C GLU A 221 -14.52 0.47 -25.36
N ALA A 222 -13.44 0.57 -26.15
CA ALA A 222 -12.55 -0.56 -26.42
C ALA A 222 -11.95 -1.12 -25.12
N ILE A 223 -11.39 -0.26 -24.25
CA ILE A 223 -10.82 -0.69 -22.96
C ILE A 223 -11.89 -1.33 -22.05
N GLU A 224 -13.07 -0.72 -21.96
CA GLU A 224 -14.16 -1.21 -21.12
C GLU A 224 -14.72 -2.55 -21.60
N SER A 225 -14.66 -2.82 -22.91
CA SER A 225 -15.07 -4.09 -23.51
C SER A 225 -14.09 -5.24 -23.22
N LEU A 226 -12.80 -4.95 -23.06
CA LEU A 226 -11.76 -5.95 -22.79
C LEU A 226 -11.89 -6.56 -21.39
N ASP A 227 -12.36 -5.77 -20.41
CA ASP A 227 -12.56 -6.22 -19.03
C ASP A 227 -13.76 -7.19 -18.88
N ASN A 228 -14.62 -7.35 -19.89
CA ASN A 228 -15.65 -8.40 -19.91
C ASN A 228 -15.09 -9.79 -20.31
N GLY A 229 -13.80 -9.87 -20.67
CA GLY A 229 -13.10 -11.13 -20.93
C GLY A 229 -12.62 -11.80 -19.64
N ARG A 230 -12.74 -13.13 -19.55
CA ARG A 230 -12.21 -13.90 -18.40
C ARG A 230 -10.70 -13.67 -18.23
N THR A 231 -10.27 -13.58 -16.97
CA THR A 231 -8.88 -13.55 -16.54
C THR A 231 -8.06 -14.65 -17.24
N GLY A 232 -6.95 -14.28 -17.87
CA GLY A 232 -6.05 -15.22 -18.57
C GLY A 232 -6.45 -15.61 -19.99
N SER A 233 -7.49 -15.00 -20.59
CA SER A 233 -7.76 -15.21 -22.02
C SER A 233 -6.82 -14.39 -22.93
N GLU A 234 -6.48 -14.94 -24.10
CA GLU A 234 -5.63 -14.30 -25.14
C GLU A 234 -6.17 -12.94 -25.60
N LYS A 235 -7.44 -12.65 -25.33
CA LYS A 235 -8.08 -11.36 -25.62
C LYS A 235 -7.64 -10.21 -24.69
N SER A 236 -6.83 -10.47 -23.67
CA SER A 236 -6.38 -9.46 -22.70
C SER A 236 -5.15 -8.65 -23.11
N PHE A 237 -4.59 -8.85 -24.32
CA PHE A 237 -3.45 -8.07 -24.86
C PHE A 237 -2.28 -7.83 -23.88
N GLY A 238 -2.02 -8.76 -22.94
CA GLY A 238 -0.86 -8.66 -22.04
C GLY A 238 -0.99 -7.68 -20.86
N MET A 239 -2.20 -7.28 -20.46
CA MET A 239 -2.43 -6.35 -19.34
C MET A 239 -1.92 -6.86 -17.98
N LYS A 240 -0.70 -6.47 -17.58
CA LYS A 240 -0.20 -6.60 -16.20
C LYS A 240 -0.40 -5.28 -15.45
N GLN A 241 -1.16 -5.31 -14.36
CA GLN A 241 -1.33 -4.18 -13.43
C GLN A 241 0.00 -3.84 -12.76
N ARG A 242 0.24 -2.55 -12.48
CA ARG A 242 1.45 -2.05 -11.79
C ARG A 242 1.10 -1.43 -10.43
N PRO A 243 2.08 -1.19 -9.54
CA PRO A 243 1.82 -0.69 -8.19
C PRO A 243 1.22 0.73 -8.13
N ASP A 244 1.35 1.50 -9.22
CA ASP A 244 0.80 2.84 -9.40
C ASP A 244 -0.48 2.86 -10.26
N GLY A 245 -1.00 1.67 -10.63
CA GLY A 245 -2.16 1.54 -11.51
C GLY A 245 -1.85 1.69 -12.99
N ASP A 246 -0.58 1.70 -13.40
CA ASP A 246 -0.18 1.65 -14.82
C ASP A 246 -0.48 0.27 -15.44
N ILE A 247 -0.75 0.22 -16.76
CA ILE A 247 -0.96 -1.02 -17.55
C ILE A 247 -0.28 -0.88 -18.91
N GLU A 248 0.29 -1.95 -19.45
CA GLU A 248 0.87 -1.91 -20.80
C GLU A 248 -0.21 -1.95 -21.89
N ILE A 249 -0.16 -0.98 -22.83
CA ILE A 249 -1.07 -0.85 -23.96
C ILE A 249 -0.23 -0.58 -25.22
N ASP A 250 -0.57 -1.26 -26.32
CA ASP A 250 0.08 -1.12 -27.63
C ASP A 250 0.02 0.36 -28.10
N GLU A 251 1.16 0.84 -28.59
CA GLU A 251 1.41 2.24 -28.95
C GLU A 251 0.40 2.78 -29.97
N LYS A 252 -0.04 1.95 -30.90
CA LYS A 252 -1.02 2.33 -31.94
C LYS A 252 -2.36 2.82 -31.39
N PHE A 253 -2.70 2.50 -30.14
CA PHE A 253 -3.98 2.89 -29.54
C PHE A 253 -3.97 4.27 -28.89
N TRP A 254 -2.79 4.81 -28.57
CA TRP A 254 -2.68 6.08 -27.86
C TRP A 254 -1.74 7.07 -28.53
N GLU A 255 -0.95 6.68 -29.52
CA GLU A 255 -0.01 7.58 -30.19
C GLU A 255 -0.74 8.73 -30.92
N GLU A 256 -1.83 8.39 -31.61
CA GLU A 256 -2.70 9.29 -32.37
C GLU A 256 -4.09 9.41 -31.70
N ASP A 257 -4.73 10.57 -31.84
CA ASP A 257 -6.11 10.85 -31.40
C ASP A 257 -6.45 10.67 -29.90
N TYR A 258 -5.47 10.41 -29.02
CA TYR A 258 -5.68 10.43 -27.57
C TYR A 258 -5.49 11.83 -26.97
N HIS A 259 -6.58 12.36 -26.42
CA HIS A 259 -6.70 13.72 -25.90
C HIS A 259 -6.71 13.74 -24.37
N ILE A 260 -5.85 14.56 -23.79
CA ILE A 260 -5.75 14.75 -22.33
C ILE A 260 -6.43 16.08 -21.99
N PRO A 261 -7.34 16.12 -20.99
CA PRO A 261 -7.92 17.37 -20.52
C PRO A 261 -6.83 18.32 -20.03
N ALA A 262 -6.99 19.61 -20.33
CA ALA A 262 -6.17 20.67 -19.74
C ALA A 262 -6.73 21.11 -18.39
N CYS A 263 -5.94 21.83 -17.59
CA CYS A 263 -6.42 22.37 -16.32
C CYS A 263 -7.63 23.30 -16.54
N PRO A 264 -8.75 23.11 -15.84
CA PRO A 264 -9.94 23.96 -16.00
C PRO A 264 -9.76 25.38 -15.44
N LYS A 265 -8.64 25.68 -14.76
CA LYS A 265 -8.35 27.00 -14.18
C LYS A 265 -7.38 27.84 -15.02
N CYS A 266 -6.34 27.22 -15.60
CA CYS A 266 -5.29 27.94 -16.31
C CYS A 266 -4.91 27.30 -17.66
N ASN A 267 -5.61 26.25 -18.10
CA ASN A 267 -5.28 25.46 -19.29
C ASN A 267 -3.90 24.76 -19.23
N GLY A 268 -3.32 24.69 -18.03
CA GLY A 268 -2.03 24.08 -17.75
C GLY A 268 -2.01 22.55 -17.76
N VAL A 269 -0.81 21.99 -17.60
CA VAL A 269 -0.59 20.53 -17.64
C VAL A 269 -1.06 19.88 -16.34
N LEU A 270 -1.80 18.78 -16.48
CA LEU A 270 -2.29 17.97 -15.36
C LEU A 270 -1.40 16.73 -15.13
N LYS A 271 -1.10 16.45 -13.86
CA LYS A 271 -0.35 15.28 -13.36
C LYS A 271 -1.15 14.63 -12.23
N PRO A 272 -1.13 13.30 -12.01
CA PRO A 272 -1.59 12.73 -10.75
C PRO A 272 -0.84 13.38 -9.57
N ASP A 273 -1.47 13.49 -8.39
CA ASP A 273 -0.80 13.95 -7.16
C ASP A 273 0.12 12.87 -6.57
N VAL A 274 1.02 12.33 -7.39
CA VAL A 274 2.00 11.31 -7.03
C VAL A 274 3.40 11.84 -7.24
N VAL A 275 4.29 11.61 -6.28
CA VAL A 275 5.72 11.90 -6.40
C VAL A 275 6.35 10.88 -7.34
N PHE A 276 6.69 11.29 -8.56
CA PHE A 276 7.37 10.42 -9.54
C PHE A 276 8.84 10.22 -9.19
N PHE A 277 9.49 9.24 -9.82
CA PHE A 277 10.93 9.09 -9.72
C PHE A 277 11.64 10.34 -10.27
N GLY A 278 12.63 10.84 -9.53
CA GLY A 278 13.31 12.10 -9.87
C GLY A 278 12.53 13.37 -9.48
N ASP A 279 11.36 13.24 -8.87
CA ASP A 279 10.63 14.35 -8.24
C ASP A 279 11.04 14.52 -6.76
N ASN A 280 10.65 15.65 -6.16
CA ASN A 280 10.82 15.90 -4.74
C ASN A 280 9.52 15.63 -3.98
N VAL A 281 9.63 14.97 -2.82
CA VAL A 281 8.54 14.95 -1.85
C VAL A 281 8.23 16.39 -1.42
N PRO A 282 6.96 16.83 -1.42
CA PRO A 282 6.58 18.15 -0.92
C PRO A 282 7.18 18.42 0.48
N LYS A 283 7.74 19.63 0.66
CA LYS A 283 8.52 19.96 1.86
C LYS A 283 7.73 19.76 3.15
N ASP A 284 6.46 20.14 3.17
CA ASP A 284 5.58 19.98 4.32
C ASP A 284 5.38 18.51 4.70
N ARG A 285 5.23 17.61 3.70
CA ARG A 285 5.12 16.16 3.93
C ARG A 285 6.45 15.60 4.42
N ALA A 286 7.56 16.02 3.82
CA ALA A 286 8.89 15.56 4.22
C ALA A 286 9.26 16.00 5.65
N ASP A 287 8.97 17.25 6.02
CA ASP A 287 9.24 17.80 7.34
C ASP A 287 8.41 17.08 8.41
N LYS A 288 7.10 16.88 8.19
CA LYS A 288 6.22 16.12 9.10
C LYS A 288 6.69 14.68 9.30
N ALA A 289 7.05 14.00 8.22
CA ALA A 289 7.57 12.64 8.29
C ALA A 289 8.88 12.57 9.09
N MET A 290 9.77 13.54 8.88
CA MET A 290 11.05 13.64 9.58
C MET A 290 10.88 13.96 11.06
N GLU A 291 9.95 14.85 11.41
CA GLU A 291 9.63 15.18 12.81
C GLU A 291 9.09 13.96 13.55
N ALA A 292 8.11 13.25 12.97
CA ALA A 292 7.59 12.01 13.53
C ALA A 292 8.69 10.95 13.73
N ALA A 293 9.55 10.75 12.71
CA ALA A 293 10.65 9.80 12.78
C ALA A 293 11.69 10.12 13.85
N LYS A 294 11.97 11.40 14.12
CA LYS A 294 12.93 11.80 15.18
C LYS A 294 12.33 11.77 16.57
N GLY A 295 11.01 11.92 16.68
CA GLY A 295 10.29 11.98 17.95
C GLY A 295 9.77 10.64 18.47
N CYS A 296 9.95 9.55 17.72
CA CYS A 296 9.42 8.24 18.07
C CYS A 296 10.32 7.47 19.06
N ASP A 297 9.70 6.62 19.87
CA ASP A 297 10.39 5.67 20.75
C ASP A 297 10.46 4.25 20.13
N ALA A 298 9.80 4.03 18.99
CA ALA A 298 9.87 2.80 18.21
C ALA A 298 9.51 3.07 16.74
N PHE A 299 10.17 2.40 15.81
CA PHE A 299 9.91 2.54 14.38
C PHE A 299 9.70 1.16 13.73
N LEU A 300 8.48 0.90 13.28
CA LEU A 300 8.09 -0.34 12.61
C LEU A 300 8.01 -0.14 11.10
N VAL A 301 8.70 -0.98 10.34
CA VAL A 301 8.65 -0.99 8.87
C VAL A 301 7.93 -2.24 8.38
N LEU A 302 6.88 -2.07 7.58
CA LEU A 302 6.05 -3.16 7.04
C LEU A 302 6.00 -3.10 5.51
N GLY A 303 6.34 -4.21 4.85
CA GLY A 303 6.17 -4.35 3.40
C GLY A 303 6.97 -3.32 2.59
N SER A 304 8.11 -2.86 3.10
CA SER A 304 9.01 -1.96 2.38
C SER A 304 10.43 -2.51 2.28
N SER A 305 11.00 -2.39 1.08
CA SER A 305 12.43 -2.66 0.84
C SER A 305 13.34 -1.55 1.40
N LEU A 306 12.79 -0.37 1.69
CA LEU A 306 13.52 0.86 2.04
C LEU A 306 14.60 1.28 1.03
N MET A 307 14.54 0.80 -0.22
CA MET A 307 15.53 1.17 -1.24
C MET A 307 15.33 2.58 -1.81
N THR A 308 14.25 3.27 -1.45
CA THR A 308 14.01 4.68 -1.81
C THR A 308 14.53 5.58 -0.70
N MET A 309 15.30 6.61 -1.07
CA MET A 309 15.89 7.54 -0.09
C MET A 309 14.85 8.30 0.73
N SER A 310 13.65 8.52 0.19
CA SER A 310 12.54 9.17 0.90
C SER A 310 12.10 8.41 2.15
N ALA A 311 12.14 7.07 2.13
CA ALA A 311 11.79 6.22 3.27
C ALA A 311 13.01 5.88 4.12
N PHE A 312 14.14 5.53 3.48
CA PHE A 312 15.38 5.16 4.17
C PHE A 312 15.88 6.25 5.13
N ARG A 313 15.79 7.53 4.73
CA ARG A 313 16.23 8.65 5.56
C ARG A 313 15.43 8.80 6.85
N LEU A 314 14.17 8.38 6.88
CA LEU A 314 13.33 8.42 8.07
C LEU A 314 13.81 7.39 9.10
N VAL A 315 14.02 6.15 8.64
CA VAL A 315 14.55 5.07 9.48
C VAL A 315 15.93 5.43 10.01
N ARG A 316 16.79 6.02 9.17
CA ARG A 316 18.11 6.50 9.60
C ARG A 316 18.01 7.60 10.66
N ALA A 317 17.10 8.57 10.48
CA ALA A 317 16.90 9.65 11.45
C ALA A 317 16.38 9.14 12.80
N ALA A 318 15.49 8.13 12.79
CA ALA A 318 15.02 7.47 14.00
C ALA A 318 16.17 6.74 14.73
N HIS A 319 17.04 6.07 13.97
CA HIS A 319 18.22 5.40 14.54
C HIS A 319 19.19 6.39 15.19
N GLU A 320 19.50 7.49 14.49
CA GLU A 320 20.43 8.54 14.94
C GLU A 320 19.91 9.31 16.17
N ALA A 321 18.62 9.20 16.49
CA ALA A 321 18.03 9.82 17.68
C ALA A 321 18.27 9.03 18.99
N ASP A 322 18.95 7.88 18.94
CA ASP A 322 19.39 7.04 20.09
C ASP A 322 18.29 6.53 21.06
N ILE A 323 17.02 6.78 20.77
CA ILE A 323 15.87 6.44 21.63
C ILE A 323 14.97 5.36 21.02
N CYS A 324 15.24 4.92 19.77
CA CYS A 324 14.30 4.17 18.96
C CYS A 324 14.83 2.79 18.52
N PRO A 325 14.42 1.67 19.16
CA PRO A 325 14.48 0.36 18.52
C PRO A 325 13.76 0.36 17.17
N ILE A 326 14.41 -0.20 16.14
CA ILE A 326 13.86 -0.31 14.78
C ILE A 326 13.57 -1.77 14.50
N ARG A 327 12.34 -2.07 14.10
CA ARG A 327 11.94 -3.41 13.65
C ARG A 327 11.45 -3.37 12.21
N ARG A 328 11.96 -4.30 11.42
CA ARG A 328 11.62 -4.41 10.00
C ARG A 328 11.05 -5.80 9.75
N ASP A 329 9.80 -5.85 9.31
CA ASP A 329 9.20 -7.07 8.81
C ASP A 329 9.12 -6.94 7.28
N ILE A 330 9.83 -7.84 6.61
CA ILE A 330 9.73 -8.01 5.16
C ILE A 330 8.54 -8.95 4.97
N ALA A 331 7.41 -8.38 4.52
CA ALA A 331 6.22 -9.14 4.16
C ALA A 331 6.53 -10.06 2.97
#